data_AF-A0A947TJ33-F1
#
_entry.id   AF-A0A947TJ33-F1
#
_cell.length_a   1.000
_cell.length_b   1.000
_cell.length_c   1.000
_cell.angle_alpha   90.00
_cell.angle_beta   90.00
_cell.angle_gamma   90.00
#
_symmetry.space_group_name_H-M   'P 1'
#
loop_
_entity.id
_entity.type
_entity.pdbx_description
1 polymer ?
#
loop_
_entity_poly.entity_id
_entity_poly.type
_entity_poly.pdbx_seq_one_letter_code
_entity_poly.pdbx_strand_id
1 'polypeptide(L)'
;MFEKLQLLSRDSQYDLACACGSNKLDRRTRGSGGKWIYPVTLPNGGTTLLFKTLISNVCSSDCKYCPLRSNMDIRRCTLKPEEIVKIFLDYYNKVRSSACSYPAA
;
A
#
# COMPACT_ATOMS: atom_id res chain seq x y z
N MET A 1 12.43 -0.76 -10.40
CA MET A 1 11.32 0.12 -9.93
C MET A 1 10.17 -0.69 -9.35
N PHE A 2 9.57 -1.62 -10.11
CA PHE A 2 8.47 -2.47 -9.60
C PHE A 2 8.82 -3.32 -8.37
N GLU A 3 10.06 -3.82 -8.25
CA GLU A 3 10.48 -4.58 -7.07
C GLU A 3 10.40 -3.79 -5.75
N LYS A 4 10.88 -2.53 -5.75
CA LYS A 4 10.78 -1.66 -4.56
C LYS A 4 9.33 -1.45 -4.18
N LEU A 5 8.47 -1.17 -5.16
CA LEU A 5 7.04 -1.00 -4.94
C LEU A 5 6.41 -2.27 -4.35
N GLN A 6 6.71 -3.44 -4.89
CA GLN A 6 6.19 -4.71 -4.37
C GLN A 6 6.61 -4.95 -2.92
N LEU A 7 7.88 -4.67 -2.60
CA LEU A 7 8.42 -4.82 -1.25
C LEU A 7 7.75 -3.84 -0.28
N LEU A 8 7.71 -2.55 -0.61
CA LEU A 8 7.14 -1.51 0.25
C LEU A 8 5.63 -1.62 0.39
N SER A 9 4.93 -2.07 -0.65
CA SER A 9 3.50 -2.37 -0.57
C SER A 9 3.24 -3.56 0.35
N ARG A 10 4.08 -4.60 0.33
CA ARG A 10 4.00 -5.71 1.29
C ARG A 10 4.25 -5.23 2.72
N ASP A 11 5.29 -4.44 2.93
CA ASP A 11 5.66 -3.96 4.26
C ASP A 11 4.61 -2.99 4.83
N SER A 12 3.84 -2.32 3.97
CA SER A 12 2.70 -1.47 4.38
C SER A 12 1.59 -2.22 5.13
N GLN A 13 1.60 -3.56 5.14
CA GLN A 13 0.68 -4.36 5.96
C GLN A 13 0.82 -4.12 7.48
N TYR A 14 1.96 -3.57 7.92
CA TYR A 14 2.24 -3.26 9.32
C TYR A 14 1.85 -1.84 9.73
N ASP A 15 1.46 -0.99 8.77
CA ASP A 15 0.98 0.36 9.04
C ASP A 15 -0.49 0.32 9.49
N LEU A 16 -0.72 0.42 10.80
CA LEU A 16 -2.04 0.39 11.45
C LEU A 16 -2.74 1.76 11.38
N ALA A 17 -2.95 2.32 10.19
CA ALA A 17 -3.83 3.49 10.05
C ALA A 17 -5.31 3.05 10.05
N CYS A 18 -6.02 3.38 11.13
CA CYS A 18 -7.47 3.56 11.40
C CYS A 18 -8.56 2.65 10.77
N ALA A 19 -8.24 1.76 9.83
CA ALA A 19 -9.18 0.77 9.26
C ALA A 19 -8.78 -0.67 9.60
N CYS A 20 -7.80 -0.83 10.49
CA CYS A 20 -7.25 -2.12 10.89
C CYS A 20 -7.24 -2.13 12.42
N GLY A 21 -8.29 -2.62 13.05
CA GLY A 21 -8.32 -2.87 14.49
C GLY A 21 -7.25 -3.88 14.92
N SER A 22 -7.17 -4.12 16.22
CA SER A 22 -6.14 -4.96 16.84
C SER A 22 -6.37 -6.47 16.65
N ASN A 23 -7.51 -6.88 16.10
CA ASN A 23 -7.87 -8.28 15.89
C ASN A 23 -7.11 -8.89 14.70
N LYS A 24 -6.77 -10.19 14.79
CA LYS A 24 -6.09 -10.91 13.70
C LYS A 24 -6.86 -10.86 12.37
N LEU A 25 -8.19 -10.78 12.44
CA LEU A 25 -9.10 -10.69 11.29
C LEU A 25 -9.14 -9.30 10.66
N ASP A 26 -8.66 -8.29 11.40
CA ASP A 26 -8.68 -6.88 11.00
C ASP A 26 -7.34 -6.45 10.37
N ARG A 27 -6.48 -7.42 10.05
CA ARG A 27 -5.25 -7.21 9.30
C ARG A 27 -5.58 -6.96 7.83
N ARG A 28 -4.84 -6.04 7.19
CA ARG A 28 -4.93 -5.83 5.74
C ARG A 28 -4.69 -7.14 5.00
N THR A 29 -5.71 -7.58 4.27
CA THR A 29 -5.60 -8.67 3.31
C THR A 29 -5.33 -8.10 1.93
N ARG A 30 -4.62 -8.87 1.10
CA ARG A 30 -4.41 -8.50 -0.30
C ARG A 30 -5.74 -8.63 -1.05
N GLY A 31 -6.05 -7.66 -1.90
CA GLY A 31 -7.18 -7.75 -2.83
C GLY A 31 -6.97 -8.84 -3.89
N SER A 32 -7.94 -8.98 -4.79
CA SER A 32 -7.89 -9.97 -5.87
C SER A 32 -6.58 -9.89 -6.67
N GLY A 33 -6.00 -11.06 -6.97
CA GLY A 33 -4.70 -11.16 -7.66
C GLY A 33 -3.48 -10.79 -6.80
N GLY A 34 -3.61 -10.77 -5.47
CA GLY A 34 -2.48 -10.54 -4.57
C GLY A 34 -1.98 -9.09 -4.55
N LYS A 35 -2.83 -8.13 -4.94
CA LYS A 35 -2.49 -6.70 -5.01
C LYS A 35 -2.81 -5.99 -3.68
N TRP A 36 -2.02 -4.97 -3.34
CA TRP A 36 -2.25 -4.11 -2.17
C TRP A 36 -3.16 -2.92 -2.53
N ILE A 37 -4.26 -3.23 -3.20
CA ILE A 37 -5.33 -2.29 -3.56
C ILE A 37 -6.58 -2.80 -2.87
N TYR A 38 -7.20 -1.98 -2.02
CA TYR A 38 -8.36 -2.39 -1.24
C TYR A 38 -9.46 -1.32 -1.27
N PRO A 39 -10.74 -1.73 -1.16
CA PRO A 39 -11.84 -0.79 -1.05
C PRO A 39 -11.74 -0.02 0.28
N VAL A 40 -11.95 1.29 0.23
CA VAL A 40 -12.11 2.15 1.40
C VAL A 40 -13.41 2.90 1.30
N THR A 41 -14.11 3.02 2.43
CA THR A 41 -15.34 3.79 2.54
C THR A 41 -15.01 5.26 2.64
N LEU A 42 -15.64 6.06 1.79
CA LEU A 42 -15.57 7.52 1.81
C LEU A 42 -16.55 8.08 2.84
N PRO A 43 -16.31 9.29 3.39
CA PRO A 43 -17.21 9.90 4.38
C PRO A 43 -18.66 10.08 3.91
N ASN A 44 -18.88 10.15 2.59
CA ASN A 44 -20.20 10.28 1.98
C ASN A 44 -20.92 8.93 1.77
N GLY A 45 -20.37 7.82 2.25
CA GLY A 45 -20.94 6.48 2.10
C GLY A 45 -20.57 5.77 0.79
N GLY A 46 -19.83 6.42 -0.12
CA GLY A 46 -19.29 5.76 -1.31
C GLY A 46 -18.10 4.85 -0.99
N THR A 47 -17.68 4.02 -1.95
CA THR A 47 -16.45 3.21 -1.85
C THR A 47 -15.48 3.61 -2.95
N THR A 48 -14.18 3.68 -2.63
CA THR A 48 -13.11 3.87 -3.62
C THR A 48 -11.99 2.86 -3.42
N LEU A 49 -11.12 2.69 -4.41
CA LEU A 49 -9.93 1.85 -4.29
C LEU A 49 -8.74 2.67 -3.81
N LEU A 50 -8.18 2.30 -2.66
CA LEU A 50 -6.95 2.90 -2.16
C LEU A 50 -5.76 1.99 -2.46
N PHE A 51 -4.78 2.53 -3.18
CA PHE A 51 -3.45 1.93 -3.27
C PHE A 51 -2.56 2.56 -2.21
N LYS A 52 -2.22 1.79 -1.17
CA LYS A 52 -1.37 2.25 -0.08
C LYS A 52 0.00 1.56 -0.15
N THR A 53 1.07 2.33 -0.02
CA THR A 53 2.44 1.82 0.00
C THR A 53 3.32 2.70 0.90
N LEU A 54 4.43 2.14 1.39
CA LEU A 54 5.44 2.91 2.10
C LEU A 54 6.34 3.66 1.10
N ILE A 55 6.84 4.83 1.49
CA ILE A 55 7.93 5.51 0.76
C ILE A 55 9.26 4.82 1.08
N SER A 56 9.44 4.40 2.33
CA SER A 56 10.62 3.68 2.81
C SER A 56 10.23 2.72 3.91
N ASN A 57 10.94 1.59 3.99
CA ASN A 57 10.88 0.69 5.13
C ASN A 57 12.11 0.84 6.04
N VAL A 58 12.93 1.89 5.87
CA VAL A 58 14.04 2.20 6.80
C VAL A 58 13.47 2.88 8.03
N CYS A 59 13.83 2.38 9.21
CA CYS A 59 13.41 2.94 10.50
C CYS A 59 14.65 3.11 11.39
N SER A 60 14.73 4.23 12.12
CA SER A 60 15.81 4.50 13.08
C SER A 60 15.54 3.89 14.46
N SER A 61 14.30 3.55 14.78
CA SER A 61 13.88 3.09 16.10
C SER A 61 13.86 1.57 16.22
N ASP A 62 14.23 1.05 17.39
CA ASP A 62 14.15 -0.38 17.73
C ASP A 62 12.85 -0.76 18.45
N CYS A 63 11.70 -0.26 17.97
CA CYS A 63 10.39 -0.55 18.56
C CYS A 63 10.15 -2.08 18.56
N LYS A 64 10.11 -2.71 19.74
CA LYS A 64 10.12 -4.19 19.84
C LYS A 64 8.93 -4.88 19.16
N TYR A 65 7.81 -4.18 19.03
CA TYR A 65 6.61 -4.65 18.35
C TYR A 65 6.64 -4.50 16.81
N CYS A 66 7.59 -3.74 16.25
CA CYS A 66 7.62 -3.41 14.83
C CYS A 66 8.55 -4.37 14.06
N PRO A 67 8.06 -5.13 13.07
CA PRO A 67 8.90 -5.98 12.23
C PRO A 67 9.91 -5.19 11.37
N LEU A 68 9.65 -3.89 11.16
CA LEU A 68 10.50 -2.99 10.38
C LEU A 68 11.45 -2.16 11.26
N ARG A 69 11.58 -2.49 12.55
CA ARG A 69 12.49 -1.79 13.49
C ARG A 69 13.95 -1.84 13.02
N SER A 70 14.77 -0.89 13.47
CA SER A 70 16.15 -0.69 12.97
C SER A 70 17.03 -1.94 13.04
N ASN A 71 16.90 -2.74 14.09
CA ASN A 71 17.77 -3.90 14.36
C ASN A 71 17.28 -5.22 13.73
N MET A 72 16.41 -5.16 12.73
CA MET A 72 15.95 -6.32 11.97
C MET A 72 16.69 -6.43 10.65
N ASP A 73 17.21 -7.62 10.37
CA ASP A 73 17.80 -7.98 9.08
C ASP A 73 16.70 -8.27 8.06
N ILE A 74 16.36 -7.24 7.29
CA ILE A 74 15.36 -7.28 6.22
C ILE A 74 15.89 -6.47 5.03
N ARG A 75 15.41 -6.79 3.82
CA ARG A 75 15.70 -5.98 2.63
C ARG A 75 15.13 -4.57 2.81
N ARG A 76 16.00 -3.57 2.91
CA ARG A 76 15.62 -2.16 3.01
C ARG A 76 15.56 -1.51 1.64
N CYS A 77 14.59 -0.63 1.42
CA CYS A 77 14.58 0.23 0.26
C CYS A 77 13.78 1.52 0.48
N THR A 78 14.05 2.49 -0.39
CA THR A 78 13.34 3.78 -0.44
C THR A 78 12.99 4.07 -1.90
N LEU A 79 11.74 4.51 -2.11
CA LEU A 79 11.29 5.09 -3.37
C LEU A 79 11.61 6.58 -3.38
N LYS A 80 12.19 7.05 -4.49
CA LYS A 80 12.31 8.49 -4.75
C LYS A 80 10.96 9.07 -5.18
N PRO A 81 10.70 10.36 -4.95
CA PRO A 81 9.47 11.03 -5.40
C PRO A 81 9.18 10.80 -6.90
N GLU A 82 10.20 10.85 -7.76
CA GLU A 82 10.04 10.65 -9.20
C GLU A 82 9.61 9.22 -9.55
N GLU A 83 10.11 8.23 -8.79
CA GLU A 83 9.69 6.82 -8.94
C GLU A 83 8.20 6.68 -8.60
N ILE A 84 7.73 7.33 -7.53
CA ILE A 84 6.33 7.28 -7.08
C ILE A 84 5.40 7.92 -8.11
N VAL A 85 5.74 9.12 -8.58
CA VAL A 85 4.95 9.85 -9.58
C VAL A 85 4.83 9.03 -10.87
N LYS A 86 5.94 8.47 -11.35
CA LYS A 86 5.94 7.63 -12.55
C LYS A 86 5.03 6.41 -12.39
N ILE A 87 5.14 5.68 -11.28
CA ILE A 87 4.29 4.52 -10.97
C ILE A 87 2.80 4.91 -10.97
N PHE A 88 2.47 6.02 -10.31
CA PHE A 88 1.08 6.48 -10.21
C PHE A 88 0.51 6.86 -11.58
N LEU A 89 1.24 7.66 -12.36
CA LEU A 89 0.80 8.08 -13.69
C LEU A 89 0.69 6.90 -14.65
N ASP A 90 1.60 5.94 -14.60
CA ASP A 90 1.53 4.71 -15.40
C ASP A 90 0.24 3.92 -15.08
N TYR A 91 -0.15 3.83 -13.80
CA TYR A 91 -1.38 3.18 -13.39
C TYR A 91 -2.63 3.98 -13.78
N TYR A 92 -2.65 5.28 -13.47
CA TYR A 92 -3.76 6.19 -13.75
C TYR A 92 -4.10 6.22 -15.25
N ASN A 93 -3.08 6.37 -16.11
CA ASN A 93 -3.26 6.40 -17.55
C ASN A 93 -3.77 5.07 -18.11
N LYS A 94 -3.28 3.93 -17.59
CA LYS A 94 -3.79 2.61 -17.97
C LYS A 94 -5.26 2.46 -17.59
N VAL A 95 -5.62 2.75 -16.34
CA VAL A 95 -7.00 2.69 -15.85
C VAL A 95 -7.90 3.58 -16.70
N ARG A 96 -7.49 4.82 -16.98
CA ARG A 96 -8.25 5.76 -17.81
C ARG A 96 -8.41 5.28 -19.26
N SER A 97 -7.38 4.67 -19.84
CA SER A 97 -7.47 4.08 -21.19
C SER A 97 -8.35 2.83 -21.24
N SER A 98 -8.48 2.11 -20.13
CA SER A 98 -9.38 0.96 -19.95
C SER A 98 -10.75 1.33 -19.38
N ALA A 99 -11.01 2.61 -19.06
CA ALA A 99 -12.24 3.09 -18.42
C ALA A 99 -13.42 3.19 -19.40
N CYS A 100 -13.55 2.19 -20.28
CA CYS A 100 -14.81 1.76 -20.86
C CYS A 100 -15.15 0.38 -20.26
N SER A 101 -15.14 0.22 -18.92
CA SER A 101 -15.76 -0.90 -18.17
C SER A 101 -15.29 -0.97 -16.70
N TYR A 102 -15.64 0.00 -15.88
CA TYR A 102 -15.94 -0.30 -14.48
C TYR A 102 -17.26 0.38 -14.15
N PRO A 103 -18.32 -0.38 -13.82
CA PRO A 103 -19.60 0.21 -13.47
C PRO A 103 -19.41 1.07 -12.22
N ALA A 104 -19.95 2.29 -12.28
CA ALA A 104 -20.21 3.06 -11.08
C ALA A 104 -21.06 2.19 -10.16
N ALA A 105 -20.57 1.95 -8.94
CA ALA A 105 -21.37 1.40 -7.85
C ALA A 105 -22.30 2.49 -7.31
#